data_AF-A0A975BVY7-F1
#
_entry.id   AF-A0A975BVY7-F1
#
_cell.length_a   1.000
_cell.length_b   1.000
_cell.length_c   1.000
_cell.angle_alpha   90.00
_cell.angle_beta   90.00
_cell.angle_gamma   90.00
#
_symmetry.space_group_name_H-M   'P 1'
#
loop_
_entity.id
_entity.type
_entity.pdbx_description
1 polymer ?
#
loop_
_entity_poly.entity_id
_entity_poly.type
_entity_poly.pdbx_seq_one_letter_code
_entity_poly.pdbx_strand_id
1 'polypeptide(L)'
;MIAHERRKYSRFLAQDDTFVALGRDFSKVGKIKDISMGGLAFEYISDEKMKNTDDSVLDIFLSEHEFHISKVPCEVVYDMPIREPDITFLFIKTFIMNRCGVKFGTLTEHHRRQLKFFLKNYTLNLLRYSYETSGAEQRFSF
;
A
#
# COMPACT_ATOMS: atom_id res chain seq x y z
N MET A 1 15.61 -24.04 -4.50
CA MET A 1 14.21 -24.02 -4.97
C MET A 1 13.96 -22.66 -5.60
N ILE A 2 13.64 -22.61 -6.89
CA ILE A 2 13.30 -21.35 -7.56
C ILE A 2 11.84 -21.04 -7.18
N ALA A 3 11.62 -19.95 -6.45
CA ALA A 3 10.26 -19.50 -6.14
C ALA A 3 9.63 -18.95 -7.42
N HIS A 4 8.59 -19.61 -7.92
CA HIS A 4 7.82 -19.10 -9.05
C HIS A 4 6.87 -17.99 -8.60
N GLU A 5 6.68 -16.99 -9.46
CA GLU A 5 5.66 -15.95 -9.25
C GLU A 5 4.28 -16.61 -9.19
N ARG A 6 3.55 -16.35 -8.10
CA ARG A 6 2.22 -16.92 -7.81
C ARG A 6 1.10 -15.90 -7.99
N ARG A 7 1.43 -14.61 -8.13
CA ARG A 7 0.47 -13.53 -8.23
C ARG A 7 -0.18 -13.52 -9.61
N LYS A 8 -1.51 -13.46 -9.61
CA LYS A 8 -2.33 -13.31 -10.82
C LYS A 8 -2.32 -11.87 -11.38
N TYR A 9 -2.16 -10.88 -10.50
CA TYR A 9 -2.30 -9.46 -10.85
C TYR A 9 -0.97 -8.73 -10.69
N SER A 10 -0.62 -7.91 -11.69
CA SER A 10 0.47 -6.94 -11.59
C SER A 10 0.18 -5.95 -10.46
N ARG A 11 1.25 -5.57 -9.74
CA ARG A 11 1.20 -4.59 -8.65
C ARG A 11 1.72 -3.25 -9.15
N PHE A 12 1.06 -2.19 -8.69
CA PHE A 12 1.38 -0.81 -8.99
C PHE A 12 1.87 -0.14 -7.70
N LEU A 13 2.86 0.73 -7.82
CA LEU A 13 3.31 1.54 -6.69
C LEU A 13 2.23 2.56 -6.33
N ALA A 14 1.91 2.66 -5.05
CA ALA A 14 0.99 3.68 -4.57
C ALA A 14 1.69 5.05 -4.52
N GLN A 15 0.89 6.11 -4.57
CA GLN A 15 1.38 7.47 -4.34
C GLN A 15 1.77 7.68 -2.87
N ASP A 16 2.57 8.72 -2.62
CA ASP A 16 3.14 8.95 -1.30
C ASP A 16 2.10 9.32 -0.23
N ASP A 17 0.95 9.82 -0.65
CA ASP A 17 -0.18 10.25 0.17
C ASP A 17 -1.24 9.14 0.36
N THR A 18 -0.94 7.90 -0.04
CA THR A 18 -1.89 6.77 0.05
C THR A 18 -1.68 5.93 1.30
N PHE A 19 -2.75 5.76 2.07
CA PHE A 19 -2.76 5.03 3.34
C PHE A 19 -3.83 3.94 3.38
N VAL A 20 -3.62 3.00 4.30
CA VAL A 20 -4.58 1.96 4.65
C VAL A 20 -4.79 1.96 6.16
N ALA A 21 -6.03 1.72 6.58
CA ALA A 21 -6.36 1.37 7.94
C ALA A 21 -6.97 -0.04 7.95
N LEU A 22 -6.24 -0.99 8.54
CA LEU A 22 -6.65 -2.39 8.66
C LEU A 22 -7.28 -2.63 10.03
N GLY A 23 -8.35 -3.42 10.01
CA GLY A 23 -9.12 -3.81 11.18
C GLY A 23 -10.27 -2.87 11.49
N ARG A 24 -11.34 -3.39 12.11
CA ARG A 24 -12.53 -2.58 12.47
C ARG A 24 -12.23 -1.41 13.40
N ASP A 25 -11.24 -1.59 14.28
CA ASP A 25 -10.79 -0.58 15.22
C ASP A 25 -9.57 0.19 14.70
N PHE A 26 -9.24 0.02 13.41
CA PHE A 26 -8.07 0.62 12.77
C PHE A 26 -6.76 0.33 13.52
N SER A 27 -6.61 -0.92 13.98
CA SER A 27 -5.46 -1.35 14.78
C SER A 27 -4.13 -1.23 14.03
N LYS A 28 -4.15 -1.21 12.69
CA LYS A 28 -2.94 -1.03 11.89
C LYS A 28 -3.21 0.05 10.84
N VAL A 29 -2.63 1.22 11.03
CA VAL A 29 -2.65 2.31 10.05
C VAL A 29 -1.27 2.49 9.47
N GLY A 30 -1.18 2.50 8.15
CA GLY A 30 0.11 2.53 7.48
C GLY A 30 0.06 2.99 6.04
N LYS A 31 1.25 3.20 5.47
CA LYS A 31 1.43 3.67 4.10
C LYS A 31 1.42 2.51 3.13
N ILE A 32 0.64 2.62 2.06
CA ILE A 32 0.61 1.59 1.01
C ILE A 32 1.93 1.66 0.22
N LYS A 33 2.56 0.51 -0.02
CA LYS A 33 3.76 0.39 -0.86
C LYS A 33 3.42 -0.02 -2.27
N ASP A 34 2.53 -0.99 -2.38
CA ASP A 34 2.03 -1.46 -3.65
C ASP A 34 0.59 -1.97 -3.51
N ILE A 35 -0.14 -1.95 -4.63
CA ILE A 35 -1.52 -2.42 -4.70
C ILE A 35 -1.81 -3.06 -6.06
N SER A 36 -2.77 -3.99 -6.07
CA SER A 36 -3.32 -4.63 -7.25
C SER A 36 -4.81 -4.86 -7.06
N MET A 37 -5.48 -5.38 -8.10
CA MET A 37 -6.87 -5.85 -7.97
C MET A 37 -7.06 -7.02 -6.98
N GLY A 38 -5.98 -7.70 -6.57
CA GLY A 38 -6.05 -8.86 -5.67
C GLY A 38 -5.63 -8.60 -4.23
N GLY A 39 -5.11 -7.41 -3.92
CA GLY A 39 -4.57 -7.09 -2.59
C GLY A 39 -3.50 -6.02 -2.65
N LEU A 40 -2.95 -5.69 -1.48
CA LEU A 40 -1.95 -4.63 -1.29
C LEU A 40 -0.88 -5.05 -0.28
N ALA A 41 0.20 -4.29 -0.23
CA ALA A 41 1.18 -4.33 0.85
C ALA A 41 1.34 -2.93 1.44
N PHE A 42 1.46 -2.84 2.77
CA PHE A 42 1.63 -1.58 3.49
C PHE A 42 2.62 -1.71 4.64
N GLU A 43 3.12 -0.57 5.09
CA GLU A 43 4.06 -0.45 6.20
C GLU A 43 3.47 0.36 7.33
N TYR A 44 3.63 -0.13 8.55
CA TYR A 44 3.08 0.50 9.74
C TYR A 44 4.04 0.37 10.93
N ILE A 45 3.87 1.26 11.91
CA ILE A 45 4.59 1.19 13.19
C ILE A 45 3.92 0.12 14.05
N SER A 46 4.67 -0.92 14.42
CA SER A 46 4.18 -2.00 15.27
C SER A 46 4.17 -1.57 16.73
N ASP A 47 3.01 -1.69 17.38
CA ASP A 47 2.87 -1.61 18.84
C ASP A 47 2.53 -3.01 19.38
N GLU A 48 3.33 -3.51 20.32
CA GLU A 48 3.15 -4.83 20.92
C GLU A 48 1.78 -5.00 21.63
N LYS A 49 1.11 -3.88 21.96
CA LYS A 49 -0.21 -3.87 22.59
C LYS A 49 -1.36 -4.15 21.61
N MET A 50 -1.13 -4.06 20.30
CA MET A 50 -2.17 -4.20 19.26
C MET A 50 -2.46 -5.65 18.84
N LYS A 51 -2.31 -6.61 19.76
CA LYS A 51 -2.55 -8.04 19.49
C LYS A 51 -4.04 -8.37 19.62
N ASN A 52 -4.56 -9.20 18.70
CA ASN A 52 -5.95 -9.73 18.64
C ASN A 52 -7.02 -8.78 18.08
N THR A 53 -6.81 -8.21 16.90
CA THR A 53 -7.80 -7.38 16.21
C THR A 53 -8.48 -8.11 15.05
N ASP A 54 -9.74 -7.77 14.79
CA ASP A 54 -10.48 -8.28 13.62
C ASP A 54 -9.96 -7.62 12.34
N ASP A 55 -8.90 -8.20 11.77
CA ASP A 55 -8.22 -7.76 10.54
C ASP A 55 -8.94 -8.22 9.25
N SER A 56 -10.25 -8.47 9.31
CA SER A 56 -11.03 -8.96 8.16
C SER A 56 -11.44 -7.89 7.15
N VAL A 57 -11.28 -6.61 7.50
CA VAL A 57 -11.64 -5.46 6.66
C VAL A 57 -10.58 -4.37 6.71
N LEU A 58 -10.46 -3.61 5.63
CA LEU A 58 -9.62 -2.43 5.56
C LEU A 58 -10.30 -1.27 4.84
N ASP A 59 -9.81 -0.07 5.14
CA ASP A 59 -10.14 1.17 4.45
C ASP A 59 -8.89 1.70 3.73
N ILE A 60 -9.05 2.18 2.49
CA ILE A 60 -8.00 2.82 1.69
C ILE A 60 -8.36 4.29 1.55
N PHE A 61 -7.43 5.20 1.82
CA PHE A 61 -7.68 6.64 1.73
C PHE A 61 -6.43 7.40 1.29
N LEU A 62 -6.65 8.56 0.69
CA LEU A 62 -5.62 9.52 0.32
C LEU A 62 -5.66 10.67 1.32
N SER A 63 -4.51 11.14 1.81
CA SER A 63 -4.50 12.26 2.78
C SER A 63 -4.83 13.61 2.14
N GLU A 64 -4.57 13.77 0.84
CA GLU A 64 -4.76 15.04 0.13
C GLU A 64 -6.04 15.08 -0.73
N HIS A 65 -6.82 14.00 -0.76
CA HIS A 65 -7.99 13.86 -1.62
C HIS A 65 -9.19 13.29 -0.86
N GLU A 66 -10.42 13.70 -1.23
CA GLU A 66 -11.66 13.15 -0.63
C GLU A 66 -11.95 11.68 -1.02
N PHE A 67 -11.08 11.06 -1.80
CA PHE A 67 -11.26 9.69 -2.26
C PHE A 67 -10.92 8.67 -1.17
N HIS A 68 -11.90 7.83 -0.86
CA HIS A 68 -11.76 6.72 0.08
C HIS A 68 -12.51 5.48 -0.41
N ILE A 69 -12.01 4.30 -0.04
CA ILE A 69 -12.66 3.00 -0.24
C ILE A 69 -12.80 2.37 1.13
N SER A 70 -14.03 2.13 1.57
CA SER A 70 -14.30 1.61 2.91
C SER A 70 -14.74 0.14 2.91
N LYS A 71 -14.46 -0.53 4.03
CA LYS A 71 -14.90 -1.88 4.37
C LYS A 71 -14.57 -2.89 3.27
N VAL A 72 -13.35 -2.83 2.74
CA VAL A 72 -12.84 -3.78 1.76
C VAL A 72 -12.56 -5.10 2.48
N PRO A 73 -13.26 -6.21 2.16
CA PRO A 73 -12.99 -7.50 2.79
C PRO A 73 -11.57 -7.96 2.44
N CYS A 74 -10.83 -8.44 3.43
CA CYS A 74 -9.45 -8.88 3.24
C CYS A 74 -9.01 -9.96 4.22
N GLU A 75 -7.87 -10.57 3.92
CA GLU A 75 -7.18 -11.56 4.74
C GLU A 75 -5.69 -11.19 4.78
N VAL A 76 -5.09 -11.19 5.98
CA VAL A 76 -3.65 -11.00 6.15
C VAL A 76 -2.91 -12.23 5.63
N VAL A 77 -2.04 -12.03 4.65
CA VAL A 77 -1.20 -13.08 4.04
C VAL A 77 0.16 -13.19 4.72
N TYR A 78 0.70 -12.06 5.16
CA TYR A 78 1.93 -12.00 5.97
C TYR A 78 1.97 -10.69 6.76
N ASP A 79 2.69 -10.73 7.88
CA ASP A 79 2.98 -9.57 8.73
C ASP A 79 4.35 -9.81 9.35
N MET A 80 5.35 -9.01 8.98
CA MET A 80 6.73 -9.24 9.38
C MET A 80 7.53 -7.95 9.58
N PRO A 81 8.50 -7.92 10.51
CA PRO A 81 9.34 -6.76 10.71
C PRO A 81 10.22 -6.49 9.48
N ILE A 82 10.38 -5.21 9.15
CA ILE A 82 11.30 -4.75 8.11
C ILE A 82 12.71 -4.82 8.68
N ARG A 83 13.61 -5.54 8.01
CA ARG A 83 15.00 -5.77 8.46
C ARG A 83 16.00 -4.76 7.88
N GLU A 84 15.55 -3.77 7.12
CA GLU A 84 16.44 -2.88 6.37
C GLU A 84 16.82 -1.61 7.16
N PRO A 85 18.09 -1.18 7.09
CA PRO A 85 18.54 0.11 7.60
C PRO A 85 18.32 1.17 6.52
N ASP A 86 17.08 1.59 6.28
CA ASP A 86 16.88 2.86 5.57
C ASP A 86 17.47 4.00 6.42
N ILE A 87 18.14 4.94 5.79
CA ILE A 87 18.98 5.96 6.44
C ILE A 87 18.14 6.94 7.27
N THR A 88 16.85 7.04 6.95
CA THR A 88 15.79 7.69 7.74
C THR A 88 15.49 6.97 9.07
N PHE A 89 15.75 5.66 9.17
CA PHE A 89 15.54 4.86 10.39
C PHE A 89 16.66 5.02 11.42
N LEU A 90 17.77 5.68 11.10
CA LEU A 90 18.85 5.89 12.09
C LEU A 90 18.39 6.75 13.28
N PHE A 91 17.37 7.60 13.08
CA PHE A 91 16.75 8.43 14.13
C PHE A 91 15.61 7.73 14.88
N ILE A 92 15.18 6.54 14.42
CA ILE A 92 13.97 5.83 14.87
C ILE A 92 14.33 4.46 15.48
N LYS A 93 15.47 4.34 16.16
CA LYS A 93 15.92 3.08 16.80
C LYS A 93 14.91 2.49 17.82
N THR A 94 13.85 3.22 18.16
CA THR A 94 12.84 2.83 19.16
C THR A 94 11.57 2.21 18.57
N PHE A 95 11.29 2.36 17.26
CA PHE A 95 10.04 1.86 16.66
C PHE A 95 10.30 0.69 15.71
N ILE A 96 9.56 -0.41 15.92
CA ILE A 96 9.60 -1.57 15.04
C ILE A 96 8.63 -1.31 13.88
N MET A 97 9.15 -1.25 12.65
CA MET A 97 8.31 -1.16 11.45
C MET A 97 7.99 -2.55 10.95
N ASN A 98 6.71 -2.80 10.66
CA ASN A 98 6.26 -4.02 10.02
C ASN A 98 5.76 -3.75 8.61
N ARG A 99 5.97 -4.73 7.72
CA ARG A 99 5.31 -4.79 6.43
C ARG A 99 4.23 -5.86 6.48
N CYS A 100 3.00 -5.45 6.24
CA CYS A 100 1.83 -6.31 6.19
C CYS A 100 1.34 -6.43 4.74
N GLY A 101 1.10 -7.67 4.31
CA GLY A 101 0.52 -7.98 3.01
C GLY A 101 -0.86 -8.58 3.20
N VAL A 102 -1.83 -8.04 2.47
CA VAL A 102 -3.22 -8.51 2.52
C VAL A 102 -3.69 -8.94 1.15
N LYS A 103 -4.60 -9.91 1.14
CA LYS A 103 -5.35 -10.36 -0.04
C LYS A 103 -6.78 -9.87 0.10
N PHE A 104 -7.33 -9.28 -0.96
CA PHE A 104 -8.74 -8.94 -0.99
C PHE A 104 -9.61 -10.20 -1.08
N GLY A 105 -10.67 -10.22 -0.28
CA GLY A 105 -11.68 -11.28 -0.29
C GLY A 105 -12.68 -11.12 -1.44
N THR A 106 -13.93 -11.49 -1.18
CA THR A 106 -15.01 -11.32 -2.16
C THR A 106 -15.43 -9.86 -2.26
N LEU A 107 -14.94 -9.18 -3.31
CA LEU A 107 -15.24 -7.78 -3.58
C LEU A 107 -16.61 -7.61 -4.24
N THR A 108 -17.39 -6.65 -3.73
CA THR A 108 -18.60 -6.16 -4.40
C THR A 108 -18.27 -5.44 -5.71
N GLU A 109 -19.23 -5.29 -6.61
CA GLU A 109 -19.04 -4.48 -7.83
C GLU A 109 -18.71 -3.02 -7.54
N HIS A 110 -19.18 -2.50 -6.40
CA HIS A 110 -18.81 -1.17 -5.94
C HIS A 110 -17.32 -1.08 -5.61
N HIS A 111 -16.81 -1.99 -4.76
CA HIS A 111 -15.39 -2.07 -4.41
C HIS A 111 -14.51 -2.25 -5.66
N ARG A 112 -14.91 -3.14 -6.58
CA ARG A 112 -14.18 -3.37 -7.83
C ARG A 112 -14.07 -2.11 -8.68
N ARG A 113 -15.15 -1.32 -8.76
CA ARG A 113 -15.18 -0.06 -9.51
C ARG A 113 -14.27 0.98 -8.88
N GLN A 114 -14.34 1.14 -7.55
CA GLN A 114 -13.47 2.06 -6.82
C GLN A 114 -11.99 1.66 -6.93
N LEU A 115 -11.66 0.38 -6.79
CA LEU A 115 -10.29 -0.10 -6.96
C LEU A 115 -9.77 0.13 -8.38
N LYS A 116 -10.58 -0.13 -9.41
CA LYS A 116 -10.20 0.19 -10.81
C LYS A 116 -9.95 1.69 -11.01
N PHE A 117 -10.80 2.53 -10.42
CA PHE A 117 -10.61 3.98 -10.45
C PHE A 117 -9.32 4.37 -9.73
N PHE A 118 -9.06 3.79 -8.55
CA PHE A 118 -7.86 4.04 -7.78
C PHE A 118 -6.59 3.66 -8.56
N LEU A 119 -6.52 2.43 -9.06
CA LEU A 119 -5.37 1.94 -9.83
C LEU A 119 -5.11 2.80 -11.07
N LYS A 120 -6.15 3.33 -11.71
CA LYS A 120 -6.00 4.18 -12.90
C LYS A 120 -5.48 5.58 -12.58
N ASN A 121 -5.88 6.17 -11.46
CA ASN A 121 -5.69 7.61 -11.20
C ASN A 121 -4.66 7.92 -10.11
N TYR A 122 -4.45 7.01 -9.15
CA TYR A 122 -3.69 7.24 -7.92
C TYR A 122 -2.56 6.23 -7.71
N THR A 123 -2.10 5.61 -8.79
CA THR A 123 -0.87 4.81 -8.75
C THR A 123 0.16 5.37 -9.71
N LEU A 124 1.42 5.17 -9.35
CA LEU A 124 2.54 5.55 -10.18
C LEU A 124 2.63 4.53 -11.31
N ASN A 125 2.14 4.93 -12.49
CA ASN A 125 2.34 4.13 -13.69
C ASN A 125 3.82 4.28 -14.09
N LEU A 126 4.58 3.18 -14.09
CA LEU A 126 6.02 3.20 -14.44
C LEU A 126 6.28 3.80 -15.84
N LEU A 127 5.27 3.84 -16.71
CA LEU A 127 5.34 4.52 -18.01
C LEU A 127 5.25 6.04 -17.92
N ARG A 128 4.59 6.63 -16.91
CA ARG A 128 4.55 8.10 -16.73
C ARG A 128 5.91 8.66 -16.28
N TYR A 129 6.63 7.92 -15.44
CA TYR A 129 7.97 8.31 -15.00
C TYR A 129 8.96 8.43 -16.17
N SER A 130 8.93 7.51 -17.15
CA SER A 130 9.83 7.60 -18.31
C SER A 130 9.56 8.81 -19.22
N TYR A 131 8.31 9.30 -19.27
CA TYR A 131 7.98 10.50 -20.07
C TYR A 131 8.35 11.80 -19.32
N GLU A 132 8.09 11.89 -18.02
CA GLU A 132 8.42 13.08 -17.23
C GLU A 132 9.94 13.27 -17.08
N THR A 133 10.73 12.20 -16.94
CA THR A 133 12.20 12.31 -16.95
C THR A 133 12.76 12.67 -18.33
N SER A 134 12.13 12.22 -19.43
CA SER A 134 12.53 12.61 -20.79
C SER A 134 12.19 14.07 -21.14
N GLY A 135 11.21 14.67 -20.47
CA GLY A 135 10.80 16.06 -20.68
C GLY A 135 11.54 17.09 -19.81
N ALA A 136 12.17 16.65 -18.72
CA ALA A 136 12.89 17.53 -17.79
C ALA A 136 14.32 17.89 -18.27
N GLU A 137 14.93 17.12 -19.16
CA GLU A 137 16.30 17.37 -19.64
C GLU A 137 16.44 18.52 -20.65
N GLN A 138 15.35 19.13 -21.13
CA GLN A 138 15.42 20.25 -22.10
C GLN A 138 15.25 21.65 -21.49
N ARG A 139 15.28 21.81 -20.16
CA ARG A 139 15.02 23.12 -19.51
C ARG A 139 16.16 23.74 -18.72
N PHE A 140 17.38 23.23 -18.82
CA PHE A 140 18.57 23.92 -18.31
C PHE A 140 19.67 23.98 -19.36
N SER A 141 19.53 24.92 -20.29
CA SER A 141 20.66 25.52 -20.99
C SER A 141 20.70 26.99 -20.60
N PHE A 142 21.64 27.37 -19.74
CA PHE A 142 22.11 28.75 -19.61
C PHE A 142 23.22 28.98 -20.62
#